data_AF-A0A8H7J1U2-F1
#
_entry.id   AF-A0A8H7J1U2-F1
#
_cell.length_a   1.000
_cell.length_b   1.000
_cell.length_c   1.000
_cell.angle_alpha   90.00
_cell.angle_beta   90.00
_cell.angle_gamma   90.00
#
_symmetry.space_group_name_H-M   'P 1'
#
loop_
_entity.id
_entity.type
_entity.pdbx_description
1 polymer ?
#
loop_
_entity_poly.entity_id
_entity_poly.type
_entity_poly.pdbx_seq_one_letter_code
_entity_poly.pdbx_strand_id
1 'polypeptide(L)'
;MLFTTVAALLFPVVIMAVPAQKPAAGDSQCTPVTYVLSEYTLTRSPSYNFVSFNVESTYTVDSLHDDAVETGANCESDGVDLGSNNQCNIAGERTNNLVFDVKGSAGDASYRINHKWKCNNATWASTNDIQPPPLDCDTIENGENGETIACHSKPIIFTPQNARKLSDEDSKKAASKAKAAATKPSAKPSDCPKC
;
A
#
# COMPACT_ATOMS: atom_id res chain seq x y z
N MET A 1 24.02 -16.58 -68.15
CA MET A 1 24.31 -16.81 -66.72
C MET A 1 24.58 -15.45 -66.10
N LEU A 2 23.61 -14.89 -65.36
CA LEU A 2 23.78 -13.62 -64.65
C LEU A 2 24.32 -13.92 -63.25
N PHE A 3 25.48 -13.36 -62.92
CA PHE A 3 26.04 -13.39 -61.57
C PHE A 3 25.64 -12.11 -60.84
N THR A 4 24.72 -12.24 -59.89
CA THR A 4 24.30 -11.17 -58.97
C THR A 4 25.22 -11.15 -57.76
N THR A 5 26.12 -10.18 -57.70
CA THR A 5 27.02 -9.94 -56.57
C THR A 5 26.26 -9.21 -55.46
N VAL A 6 25.97 -9.89 -54.36
CA VAL A 6 25.37 -9.29 -53.15
C VAL A 6 26.48 -8.73 -52.27
N ALA A 7 26.61 -7.41 -52.22
CA ALA A 7 27.52 -6.72 -51.32
C ALA A 7 26.91 -6.69 -49.90
N ALA A 8 27.46 -7.49 -48.99
CA ALA A 8 27.10 -7.47 -47.58
C ALA A 8 27.72 -6.24 -46.90
N LEU A 9 26.88 -5.24 -46.58
CA LEU A 9 27.24 -4.08 -45.76
C LEU A 9 27.38 -4.52 -44.30
N LEU A 10 28.62 -4.63 -43.83
CA LEU A 10 28.98 -4.81 -42.42
C LEU A 10 28.77 -3.47 -41.69
N PHE A 11 27.68 -3.35 -40.95
CA PHE A 11 27.46 -2.23 -40.03
C PHE A 11 28.22 -2.48 -38.72
N PRO A 12 29.06 -1.55 -38.25
CA PRO A 12 29.68 -1.65 -36.93
C PRO A 12 28.62 -1.50 -35.84
N VAL A 13 28.38 -2.56 -35.09
CA VAL A 13 27.58 -2.52 -33.86
C VAL A 13 28.41 -1.82 -32.79
N VAL A 14 28.10 -0.56 -32.52
CA VAL A 14 28.65 0.17 -31.38
C VAL A 14 27.98 -0.40 -30.12
N ILE A 15 28.68 -1.30 -29.43
CA ILE A 15 28.27 -1.80 -28.12
C ILE A 15 28.45 -0.64 -27.14
N MET A 16 27.37 0.09 -26.85
CA MET A 16 27.37 1.02 -25.74
C MET A 16 27.48 0.21 -24.45
N ALA A 17 28.68 0.18 -23.88
CA ALA A 17 28.89 -0.32 -22.53
C ALA A 17 28.04 0.54 -21.58
N VAL A 18 26.89 -0.02 -21.16
CA VAL A 18 26.08 0.57 -20.10
C VAL A 18 26.99 0.65 -18.89
N PRO A 19 27.20 1.84 -18.28
CA PRO A 19 27.99 1.93 -17.07
C PRO A 19 27.34 1.00 -16.05
N ALA A 20 28.09 -0.01 -15.60
CA ALA A 20 27.68 -0.85 -14.48
C ALA A 20 27.43 0.09 -13.31
N GLN A 21 26.16 0.33 -13.00
CA GLN A 21 25.78 1.09 -11.82
C GLN A 21 26.35 0.31 -10.64
N LYS A 22 27.35 0.90 -9.99
CA LYS A 22 27.92 0.36 -8.76
C LYS A 22 26.74 0.08 -7.81
N PRO A 23 26.56 -1.14 -7.30
CA PRO A 23 25.46 -1.44 -6.38
C PRO A 23 25.56 -0.42 -5.24
N ALA A 24 24.48 0.33 -5.06
CA ALA A 24 24.44 1.39 -4.09
C ALA A 24 24.52 0.74 -2.70
N ALA A 25 25.70 0.80 -2.09
CA ALA A 25 25.99 0.14 -0.83
C ALA A 25 25.30 0.86 0.35
N GLY A 26 24.77 0.07 1.28
CA GLY A 26 24.44 0.49 2.65
C GLY A 26 22.94 0.59 2.96
N ASP A 27 22.26 1.57 2.37
CA ASP A 27 20.89 1.93 2.79
C ASP A 27 19.90 2.04 1.61
N SER A 28 20.38 2.29 0.38
CA SER A 28 19.55 2.39 -0.83
C SER A 28 18.92 1.08 -1.29
N GLN A 29 19.40 -0.05 -0.78
CA GLN A 29 18.79 -1.36 -1.01
C GLN A 29 17.67 -1.66 -0.02
N CYS A 30 17.57 -0.89 1.09
CA CYS A 30 16.60 -1.13 2.14
C CYS A 30 15.21 -0.57 1.82
N THR A 31 14.97 -0.02 0.64
CA THR A 31 13.65 0.45 0.24
C THR A 31 13.08 -0.47 -0.84
N PRO A 32 11.78 -0.83 -0.77
CA PRO A 32 11.13 -1.45 -1.91
C PRO A 32 11.36 -0.58 -3.16
N VAL A 33 11.41 -1.22 -4.32
CA VAL A 33 11.46 -0.52 -5.61
C VAL A 33 10.05 -0.18 -6.05
N THR A 34 9.12 -1.10 -5.81
CA THR A 34 7.72 -0.98 -6.21
C THR A 34 6.80 -1.59 -5.16
N TYR A 35 5.59 -1.05 -5.09
CA TYR A 35 4.44 -1.72 -4.50
C TYR A 35 3.40 -1.98 -5.58
N VAL A 36 2.65 -3.07 -5.40
CA VAL A 36 1.49 -3.41 -6.23
C VAL A 36 0.27 -3.51 -5.31
N LEU A 37 -0.74 -2.67 -5.57
CA LEU A 37 -2.08 -2.86 -5.04
C LEU A 37 -2.89 -3.69 -6.04
N SER A 38 -3.52 -4.77 -5.60
CA SER A 38 -4.34 -5.63 -6.45
C SER A 38 -5.68 -5.96 -5.81
N GLU A 39 -6.60 -6.52 -6.61
CA GLU A 39 -7.93 -6.98 -6.17
C GLU A 39 -8.75 -5.91 -5.42
N TYR A 40 -8.52 -4.64 -5.76
CA TYR A 40 -9.19 -3.53 -5.11
C TYR A 40 -10.70 -3.59 -5.33
N THR A 41 -11.44 -3.60 -4.22
CA THR A 41 -12.89 -3.56 -4.17
C THR A 41 -13.33 -2.54 -3.14
N LEU A 42 -14.32 -1.74 -3.52
CA LEU A 42 -14.96 -0.75 -2.66
C LEU A 42 -16.48 -0.92 -2.80
N THR A 43 -17.15 -1.33 -1.73
CA THR A 43 -18.61 -1.38 -1.67
C THR A 43 -19.11 -0.21 -0.84
N ARG A 44 -20.16 0.45 -1.32
CA ARG A 44 -20.75 1.63 -0.68
C ARG A 44 -22.25 1.52 -0.67
N SER A 45 -22.83 1.87 0.48
CA SER A 45 -24.26 2.04 0.69
C SER A 45 -24.46 3.19 1.69
N PRO A 46 -25.68 3.74 1.85
CA PRO A 46 -25.92 4.84 2.79
C PRO A 46 -25.55 4.52 4.24
N SER A 47 -25.57 3.25 4.64
CA SER A 47 -25.33 2.80 6.03
C SER A 47 -24.06 1.98 6.22
N TYR A 48 -23.32 1.68 5.15
CA TYR A 48 -22.19 0.77 5.23
C TYR A 48 -21.24 0.96 4.04
N ASN A 49 -19.95 0.99 4.34
CA ASN A 49 -18.87 0.96 3.37
C ASN A 49 -17.97 -0.24 3.69
N PHE A 50 -17.38 -0.80 2.66
CA PHE A 50 -16.36 -1.84 2.76
C PHE A 50 -15.28 -1.57 1.73
N VAL A 51 -14.02 -1.70 2.14
CA VAL A 51 -12.88 -1.66 1.24
C VAL A 51 -12.02 -2.89 1.46
N SER A 52 -11.54 -3.47 0.36
CA SER A 52 -10.57 -4.55 0.38
C SER A 52 -9.58 -4.39 -0.76
N PHE A 53 -8.30 -4.65 -0.49
CA PHE A 53 -7.25 -4.73 -1.51
C PHE A 53 -6.09 -5.54 -0.96
N ASN A 54 -5.28 -6.10 -1.87
CA ASN A 54 -4.00 -6.70 -1.50
C ASN A 54 -2.85 -5.73 -1.79
N VAL A 55 -1.78 -5.81 -0.98
CA VAL A 55 -0.54 -5.06 -1.19
C VAL A 55 0.63 -6.02 -1.21
N GLU A 56 1.48 -5.88 -2.21
CA GLU A 56 2.75 -6.59 -2.32
C GLU A 56 3.89 -5.59 -2.52
N SER A 57 5.02 -5.81 -1.85
CA SER A 57 6.24 -5.03 -2.04
C SER A 57 7.25 -5.82 -2.87
N THR A 58 8.10 -5.11 -3.62
CA THR A 58 9.16 -5.75 -4.41
C THR A 58 10.47 -5.03 -4.18
N TYR A 59 11.56 -5.79 -4.03
CA TYR A 59 12.92 -5.28 -3.83
C TYR A 59 13.84 -5.64 -4.99
N THR A 60 15.04 -5.08 -4.99
CA THR A 60 16.13 -5.58 -5.85
C THR A 60 16.71 -6.86 -5.25
N VAL A 61 17.20 -7.77 -6.10
CA VAL A 61 17.67 -9.14 -5.78
C VAL A 61 18.76 -9.24 -4.69
N ASP A 62 19.42 -8.13 -4.33
CA ASP A 62 20.54 -8.10 -3.38
C ASP A 62 20.23 -7.39 -2.05
N SER A 63 18.95 -7.14 -1.75
CA SER A 63 18.57 -6.44 -0.52
C SER A 63 18.46 -7.38 0.68
N LEU A 64 19.18 -7.08 1.78
CA LEU A 64 19.07 -7.76 3.08
C LEU A 64 17.81 -7.29 3.86
N HIS A 65 16.70 -7.69 3.28
CA HIS A 65 15.31 -7.61 3.66
C HIS A 65 14.82 -8.37 4.89
N ASP A 66 13.92 -7.82 5.69
CA ASP A 66 12.87 -8.62 6.33
C ASP A 66 11.56 -7.82 6.26
N ASP A 67 10.80 -8.10 5.19
CA ASP A 67 9.53 -7.48 4.87
C ASP A 67 8.48 -8.55 4.59
N ALA A 68 7.50 -8.67 5.48
CA ALA A 68 6.42 -9.65 5.34
C ALA A 68 5.39 -9.25 4.27
N VAL A 69 5.39 -8.00 3.79
CA VAL A 69 4.54 -7.54 2.69
C VAL A 69 5.05 -8.03 1.32
N GLU A 70 6.30 -8.50 1.22
CA GLU A 70 6.84 -9.08 -0.02
C GLU A 70 6.04 -10.31 -0.47
N THR A 71 5.48 -11.06 0.47
CA THR A 71 4.64 -12.23 0.19
C THR A 71 3.14 -11.90 0.03
N GLY A 72 2.80 -10.62 0.04
CA GLY A 72 1.43 -10.12 -0.02
C GLY A 72 0.80 -9.93 1.36
N ALA A 73 -0.04 -8.91 1.45
CA ALA A 73 -0.86 -8.58 2.61
C ALA A 73 -2.28 -8.24 2.16
N ASN A 74 -3.29 -8.65 2.94
CA ASN A 74 -4.67 -8.27 2.68
C ASN A 74 -5.08 -7.12 3.60
N CYS A 75 -5.58 -6.03 3.02
CA CYS A 75 -6.01 -4.84 3.72
C CYS A 75 -7.51 -4.67 3.56
N GLU A 76 -8.25 -4.73 4.66
CA GLU A 76 -9.70 -4.58 4.66
C GLU A 76 -10.15 -3.62 5.77
N SER A 77 -11.26 -2.94 5.54
CA SER A 77 -11.97 -2.16 6.56
C SER A 77 -13.43 -2.03 6.18
N ASP A 78 -14.28 -1.96 7.19
CA ASP A 78 -15.71 -1.85 7.03
C ASP A 78 -16.37 -0.95 8.08
N GLY A 79 -17.53 -0.41 7.72
CA GLY A 79 -18.35 0.43 8.59
C GLY A 79 -18.89 1.68 7.90
N VAL A 80 -19.61 2.50 8.67
CA VAL A 80 -20.15 3.78 8.18
C VAL A 80 -19.00 4.75 7.85
N ASP A 81 -17.96 4.74 8.67
CA ASP A 81 -16.71 5.49 8.48
C ASP A 81 -15.54 4.48 8.52
N LEU A 82 -14.77 4.42 7.43
CA LEU A 82 -13.63 3.53 7.29
C LEU A 82 -12.41 4.01 8.12
N GLY A 83 -12.42 5.26 8.58
CA GLY A 83 -11.48 5.76 9.59
C GLY A 83 -10.00 5.69 9.21
N SER A 84 -9.16 5.50 10.24
CA SER A 84 -7.69 5.52 10.15
C SER A 84 -7.07 4.41 10.99
N ASN A 85 -5.82 4.06 10.68
CA ASN A 85 -5.03 3.00 11.29
C ASN A 85 -5.67 1.61 11.11
N ASN A 86 -6.29 1.37 9.96
CA ASN A 86 -6.81 0.04 9.61
C ASN A 86 -5.63 -0.90 9.41
N GLN A 87 -5.54 -1.93 10.25
CA GLN A 87 -4.46 -2.90 10.23
C GLN A 87 -4.69 -3.92 9.12
N CYS A 88 -3.70 -4.07 8.26
CA CYS A 88 -3.73 -5.14 7.27
C CYS A 88 -3.38 -6.48 7.92
N ASN A 89 -3.92 -7.53 7.34
CA ASN A 89 -3.61 -8.90 7.64
C ASN A 89 -2.37 -9.34 6.83
N ILE A 90 -1.33 -9.76 7.55
CA ILE A 90 -0.13 -10.35 6.97
C ILE A 90 -0.01 -11.77 7.52
N ALA A 91 -0.02 -12.76 6.63
CA ALA A 91 0.09 -14.19 7.00
C ALA A 91 -0.90 -14.65 8.09
N GLY A 92 -2.10 -14.08 8.13
CA GLY A 92 -3.15 -14.40 9.10
C GLY A 92 -3.19 -13.50 10.33
N GLU A 93 -2.26 -12.56 10.49
CA GLU A 93 -2.17 -11.67 11.65
C GLU A 93 -2.42 -10.20 11.27
N ARG A 94 -3.33 -9.52 11.99
CA ARG A 94 -3.50 -8.06 11.87
C ARG A 94 -2.39 -7.34 12.62
N THR A 95 -1.64 -6.49 11.92
CA THR A 95 -0.41 -5.89 12.44
C THR A 95 -0.30 -4.39 12.16
N ASN A 96 0.52 -3.70 12.96
CA ASN A 96 0.88 -2.30 12.75
C ASN A 96 2.07 -2.10 11.78
N ASN A 97 2.55 -3.19 11.17
CA ASN A 97 3.61 -3.14 10.17
C ASN A 97 3.08 -2.64 8.84
N LEU A 98 1.81 -2.90 8.52
CA LEU A 98 1.13 -2.32 7.36
C LEU A 98 -0.25 -1.83 7.81
N VAL A 99 -0.45 -0.51 7.74
CA VAL A 99 -1.73 0.11 8.05
C VAL A 99 -2.15 1.06 6.95
N PHE A 100 -3.45 1.21 6.75
CA PHE A 100 -3.99 2.19 5.81
C PHE A 100 -5.02 3.11 6.46
N ASP A 101 -5.05 4.34 5.96
CA ASP A 101 -6.07 5.33 6.28
C ASP A 101 -6.87 5.63 5.02
N VAL A 102 -8.19 5.79 5.18
CA VAL A 102 -9.06 6.31 4.12
C VAL A 102 -9.19 7.81 4.30
N LYS A 103 -8.90 8.58 3.25
CA LYS A 103 -9.04 10.03 3.22
C LYS A 103 -10.23 10.42 2.36
N GLY A 104 -11.04 11.33 2.89
CA GLY A 104 -12.25 11.82 2.24
C GLY A 104 -13.46 10.93 2.52
N SER A 105 -14.59 11.26 1.89
CA SER A 105 -15.75 10.36 1.88
C SER A 105 -15.44 9.15 0.98
N ALA A 106 -16.15 8.03 1.18
CA ALA A 106 -15.99 6.82 0.39
C ALA A 106 -16.14 7.04 -1.14
N GLY A 107 -16.63 8.20 -1.59
CA GLY A 107 -16.78 8.65 -2.98
C GLY A 107 -15.52 8.56 -3.85
N ASP A 108 -14.42 9.12 -3.35
CA ASP A 108 -13.18 9.42 -4.11
C ASP A 108 -11.92 8.95 -3.36
N ALA A 109 -12.09 7.95 -2.49
CA ALA A 109 -11.17 7.58 -1.42
C ALA A 109 -9.70 7.64 -1.84
N SER A 110 -8.98 8.65 -1.35
CA SER A 110 -7.52 8.61 -1.36
C SER A 110 -7.08 7.80 -0.16
N TYR A 111 -5.99 7.06 -0.31
CA TYR A 111 -5.45 6.22 0.75
C TYR A 111 -4.13 6.79 1.22
N ARG A 112 -3.86 6.61 2.52
CA ARG A 112 -2.50 6.70 3.05
C ARG A 112 -2.09 5.32 3.53
N ILE A 113 -1.05 4.77 2.93
CA ILE A 113 -0.50 3.47 3.32
C ILE A 113 0.80 3.73 4.08
N ASN A 114 0.84 3.31 5.34
CA ASN A 114 2.04 3.32 6.16
C ASN A 114 2.56 1.90 6.28
N HIS A 115 3.80 1.70 5.84
CA HIS A 115 4.45 0.40 5.83
C HIS A 115 5.77 0.48 6.63
N LYS A 116 6.03 -0.53 7.45
CA LYS A 116 7.25 -0.70 8.26
C LYS A 116 7.83 -2.09 8.05
N TRP A 117 9.14 -2.13 7.82
CA TRP A 117 9.89 -3.36 7.61
C TRP A 117 11.26 -3.27 8.30
N LYS A 118 11.99 -4.37 8.29
CA LYS A 118 13.36 -4.45 8.79
C LYS A 118 14.34 -4.53 7.61
N CYS A 119 15.49 -3.88 7.75
CA CYS A 119 16.60 -4.04 6.81
C CYS A 119 17.89 -3.67 7.50
N ASN A 120 18.95 -4.47 7.33
CA ASN A 120 20.26 -4.24 7.94
C ASN A 120 20.18 -3.93 9.46
N ASN A 121 19.39 -4.73 10.20
CA ASN A 121 19.12 -4.58 11.64
C ASN A 121 18.44 -3.26 12.07
N ALA A 122 17.97 -2.46 11.13
CA ALA A 122 17.23 -1.24 11.41
C ALA A 122 15.76 -1.36 11.03
N THR A 123 14.91 -0.58 11.68
CA THR A 123 13.52 -0.42 11.26
C THR A 123 13.44 0.67 10.22
N TRP A 124 12.71 0.41 9.15
CA TRP A 124 12.40 1.36 8.10
C TRP A 124 10.91 1.61 8.04
N ALA A 125 10.52 2.74 7.48
CA ALA A 125 9.13 3.05 7.23
C ALA A 125 8.94 3.87 5.96
N SER A 126 7.80 3.71 5.30
CA SER A 126 7.32 4.56 4.22
C SER A 126 5.90 5.02 4.48
N THR A 127 5.56 6.18 3.92
CA THR A 127 4.20 6.73 3.96
C THR A 127 3.85 7.15 2.55
N ASN A 128 2.88 6.45 1.98
CA ASN A 128 2.50 6.55 0.57
C ASN A 128 1.08 7.09 0.49
N ASP A 129 0.91 8.25 -0.13
CA ASP A 129 -0.40 8.82 -0.41
C ASP A 129 -0.81 8.40 -1.82
N ILE A 130 -1.84 7.56 -1.90
CA ILE A 130 -2.29 6.93 -3.14
C ILE A 130 -3.67 7.46 -3.51
N GLN A 131 -3.81 7.94 -4.72
CA GLN A 131 -5.10 8.19 -5.35
C GLN A 131 -5.35 7.05 -6.33
N PRO A 132 -6.38 6.21 -6.13
CA PRO A 132 -6.74 5.22 -7.12
C PRO A 132 -7.06 5.88 -8.47
N PRO A 133 -6.80 5.18 -9.59
CA PRO A 133 -7.35 5.61 -10.88
C PRO A 133 -8.89 5.61 -10.81
N PRO A 134 -9.58 6.21 -11.80
CA PRO A 134 -11.02 6.14 -11.90
C PRO A 134 -11.52 4.70 -11.72
N LEU A 135 -12.44 4.51 -10.78
CA LEU A 135 -12.99 3.21 -10.43
C LEU A 135 -14.07 2.82 -11.44
N ASP A 136 -14.16 1.52 -11.72
CA ASP A 136 -15.25 0.93 -12.49
C ASP A 136 -16.35 0.52 -11.50
N CYS A 137 -17.51 1.16 -11.56
CA CYS A 137 -18.53 1.05 -10.52
C CYS A 137 -19.88 0.62 -11.11
N ASP A 138 -20.46 -0.39 -10.48
CA ASP A 138 -21.77 -0.93 -10.81
C ASP A 138 -22.70 -0.89 -9.61
N THR A 139 -23.96 -0.57 -9.87
CA THR A 139 -25.05 -0.72 -8.90
C THR A 139 -25.36 -2.20 -8.73
N ILE A 140 -25.13 -2.76 -7.55
CA ILE A 140 -25.36 -4.17 -7.26
C ILE A 140 -26.69 -4.44 -6.54
N GLU A 141 -27.25 -3.43 -5.87
CA GLU A 141 -28.56 -3.52 -5.24
C GLU A 141 -29.28 -2.17 -5.28
N ASN A 142 -30.55 -2.21 -5.70
CA ASN A 142 -31.47 -1.09 -5.67
C ASN A 142 -32.59 -1.40 -4.69
N GLY A 143 -32.44 -0.96 -3.44
CA GLY A 143 -33.38 -1.24 -2.35
C GLY A 143 -34.02 0.02 -1.78
N GLU A 144 -35.05 -0.16 -0.94
CA GLU A 144 -35.68 0.93 -0.18
C GLU A 144 -34.70 1.64 0.76
N ASN A 145 -33.61 0.98 1.15
CA ASN A 145 -32.53 1.51 2.00
C ASN A 145 -31.46 2.29 1.22
N GLY A 146 -31.69 2.53 -0.07
CA GLY A 146 -30.79 3.22 -0.97
C GLY A 146 -29.98 2.28 -1.86
N GLU A 147 -29.15 2.89 -2.69
CA GLU A 147 -28.34 2.22 -3.70
C GLU A 147 -27.05 1.64 -3.07
N THR A 148 -26.78 0.36 -3.34
CA THR A 148 -25.48 -0.25 -3.05
C THR A 148 -24.66 -0.30 -4.33
N ILE A 149 -23.49 0.31 -4.29
CA ILE A 149 -22.55 0.41 -5.41
C ILE A 149 -21.30 -0.41 -5.09
N ALA A 150 -20.90 -1.31 -5.99
CA ALA A 150 -19.59 -1.96 -5.95
C ALA A 150 -18.67 -1.30 -6.98
N CYS A 151 -17.46 -0.96 -6.55
CA CYS A 151 -16.44 -0.36 -7.38
C CYS A 151 -15.18 -1.22 -7.37
N HIS A 152 -14.56 -1.35 -8.53
CA HIS A 152 -13.32 -2.11 -8.72
C HIS A 152 -12.26 -1.23 -9.38
N SER A 153 -10.99 -1.58 -9.17
CA SER A 153 -9.89 -0.96 -9.91
C SER A 153 -8.91 -1.99 -10.44
N LYS A 154 -8.24 -1.64 -11.54
CA LYS A 154 -7.09 -2.38 -12.03
C LYS A 154 -5.93 -2.27 -11.05
N PRO A 155 -4.97 -3.20 -11.08
CA PRO A 155 -3.81 -3.13 -10.22
C PRO A 155 -3.08 -1.77 -10.31
N ILE A 156 -2.72 -1.23 -9.15
CA ILE A 156 -2.04 0.06 -9.02
C ILE A 156 -0.59 -0.22 -8.66
N ILE A 157 0.32 0.22 -9.52
CA ILE A 157 1.77 0.08 -9.30
C ILE A 157 2.32 1.45 -8.96
N PHE A 158 3.06 1.56 -7.85
CA PHE A 158 3.67 2.82 -7.43
C PHE A 158 5.03 2.59 -6.77
N THR A 159 5.87 3.63 -6.80
CA THR A 159 7.15 3.65 -6.11
C THR A 159 6.98 4.14 -4.68
N PRO A 160 7.76 3.64 -3.70
CA PRO A 160 7.65 4.11 -2.34
C PRO A 160 7.96 5.60 -2.19
N GLN A 161 7.15 6.27 -1.39
CA GLN A 161 7.28 7.67 -1.01
C GLN A 161 7.69 7.76 0.46
N ASN A 162 8.46 8.81 0.80
CA ASN A 162 8.86 9.13 2.17
C ASN A 162 9.52 7.95 2.93
N ALA A 163 10.18 7.05 2.20
CA ALA A 163 10.89 5.91 2.75
C ALA A 163 12.10 6.40 3.56
N ARG A 164 12.19 5.97 4.82
CA ARG A 164 13.24 6.41 5.74
C ARG A 164 13.54 5.36 6.80
N LYS A 165 14.78 5.34 7.25
CA LYS A 165 15.20 4.63 8.45
C LYS A 165 14.62 5.32 9.67
N LEU A 166 14.02 4.57 10.58
CA LEU A 166 13.54 5.09 11.85
C LEU A 166 14.68 5.12 12.87
N SER A 167 14.81 6.23 13.59
CA SER A 167 15.72 6.31 14.72
C SER A 167 15.14 5.59 15.95
N ASP A 168 15.98 5.34 16.96
CA ASP A 168 15.54 4.80 18.25
C ASP A 168 14.53 5.72 18.96
N GLU A 169 14.62 7.03 18.73
CA GLU A 169 13.66 8.04 19.23
C GLU A 169 12.29 7.90 18.56
N ASP A 170 12.26 7.70 17.23
CA ASP A 170 11.02 7.49 16.47
C ASP A 170 10.29 6.21 16.92
N SER A 171 11.08 5.16 17.24
CA SER A 171 10.57 3.89 17.74
C SER A 171 9.88 4.05 19.10
N LYS A 172 10.44 4.87 20.01
CA LYS A 172 9.85 5.17 21.32
C LYS A 172 8.59 6.02 21.22
N LYS A 173 8.54 6.99 20.29
CA LYS A 173 7.37 7.86 20.07
C LYS A 173 6.19 7.10 19.45
N ALA A 174 6.45 6.11 18.61
CA ALA A 174 5.42 5.22 18.07
C ALA A 174 4.80 4.33 19.18
N ALA A 175 5.63 3.79 20.08
CA ALA A 175 5.16 2.95 21.19
C ALA A 175 4.32 3.73 22.22
N SER A 176 4.69 4.98 22.53
CA SER A 176 3.93 5.82 23.48
C SER A 176 2.58 6.28 22.92
N LYS A 177 2.48 6.53 21.61
CA LYS A 177 1.21 6.91 20.96
C LYS A 177 0.22 5.74 20.87
N ALA A 178 0.69 4.52 20.60
CA ALA A 178 -0.13 3.32 20.64
C ALA A 178 -0.68 3.03 22.05
N LYS A 179 0.16 3.24 23.08
CA LYS A 179 -0.25 3.08 24.48
C LYS A 179 -1.30 4.10 24.91
N ALA A 180 -1.24 5.34 24.42
CA ALA A 180 -2.22 6.38 24.72
C ALA A 180 -3.59 6.18 24.02
N ALA A 181 -3.60 5.53 22.84
CA ALA A 181 -4.85 5.17 22.16
C ALA A 181 -5.59 4.03 22.88
N ALA A 182 -4.86 3.09 23.49
CA ALA A 182 -5.41 1.98 24.25
C ALA A 182 -5.94 2.37 25.66
N THR A 183 -5.59 3.55 26.19
CA THR A 183 -6.08 4.06 27.48
C THR A 183 -7.19 5.09 27.36
N LYS A 184 -7.72 5.38 26.17
CA LYS A 184 -8.90 6.25 26.06
C LYS A 184 -10.09 5.48 26.68
N PRO A 185 -10.70 5.95 27.78
CA PRO A 185 -11.79 5.22 28.41
C PRO A 185 -12.96 5.14 27.43
N SER A 186 -13.49 3.94 27.20
CA SER A 186 -14.82 3.78 26.60
C SER A 186 -15.79 4.68 27.37
N ALA A 187 -16.44 5.58 26.63
CA ALA A 187 -17.45 6.45 27.20
C ALA A 187 -18.49 5.58 27.92
N LYS A 188 -18.69 5.88 29.21
CA LYS A 188 -19.78 5.32 30.00
C LYS A 188 -21.10 5.66 29.29
N PRO A 189 -22.08 4.74 29.22
CA PRO A 189 -23.42 5.08 28.74
C PRO A 189 -23.96 6.23 29.58
N SER A 190 -24.32 7.33 28.92
CA SER A 190 -24.90 8.50 29.56
C SER A 190 -26.25 8.15 30.17
N ASP A 191 -26.40 8.43 31.46
CA ASP A 191 -27.68 8.43 32.16
C ASP A 191 -28.72 9.27 31.41
N CYS A 192 -29.80 8.64 30.97
CA CYS A 192 -31.03 9.29 30.52
C CYS A 192 -31.62 10.11 31.67
N PRO A 193 -31.86 11.43 31.51
CA PRO A 193 -32.68 12.16 32.46
C PRO A 193 -34.16 12.02 32.10
N LYS A 194 -34.89 11.36 33.01
CA LYS A 194 -36.35 11.45 33.27
C LYS A 194 -37.28 10.58 32.40
N CYS A 195 -37.56 9.38 32.90
CA CYS A 195 -38.93 8.89 33.06
C CYS A 195 -39.51 9.44 34.37
#